data_AF-A0ABD1BLS5-F1
#
_entry.id   AF-A0ABD1BLS5-F1
#
_cell.length_a   1.000
_cell.length_b   1.000
_cell.length_c   1.000
_cell.angle_alpha   90.00
_cell.angle_beta   90.00
_cell.angle_gamma   90.00
#
_symmetry.space_group_name_H-M   'P 1'
#
loop_
_entity.id
_entity.type
_entity.pdbx_description
1 polymer ?
#
loop_
_entity_poly.entity_id
_entity_poly.type
_entity_poly.pdbx_seq_one_letter_code
_entity_poly.pdbx_strand_id
1 'polypeptide(L)'
;MGGIILCNDSIRSIKEYQRKAESAYTWPQPAQVNVIEGVNHPIIFSDADTWGLDLPHNDPLVITLTIGDCNVRKVLVDIDSSVDLIYKETLVKMGVSILHIKPFERRLTAFDNRSIKEAGTIKLPIQAGSVTKRS
;
A
#
# COMPACT_ATOMS: atom_id res chain seq x y z
N MET A 1 -3.59 -23.33 -15.89
CA MET A 1 -4.97 -23.52 -15.39
C MET A 1 -4.94 -23.22 -13.90
N GLY A 2 -5.62 -22.15 -13.48
CA GLY A 2 -5.70 -21.72 -12.09
C GLY A 2 -7.01 -20.96 -11.91
N GLY A 3 -8.10 -21.71 -11.81
CA GLY A 3 -9.40 -21.14 -11.49
C GLY A 3 -9.46 -20.88 -10.00
N ILE A 4 -9.68 -19.63 -9.61
CA ILE A 4 -10.16 -19.26 -8.28
C ILE A 4 -11.60 -19.74 -8.17
N ILE A 5 -11.76 -20.97 -7.68
CA ILE A 5 -13.00 -21.48 -7.13
C ILE A 5 -13.05 -20.94 -5.69
N LEU A 6 -14.17 -20.35 -5.28
CA LEU A 6 -14.47 -19.70 -3.98
C LEU A 6 -14.43 -18.16 -3.98
N CYS A 7 -15.25 -17.54 -4.80
CA CYS A 7 -16.00 -16.36 -4.31
C CYS A 7 -17.43 -16.50 -4.81
N ASN A 8 -18.23 -17.24 -4.05
CA ASN A 8 -19.67 -17.34 -4.25
C ASN A 8 -20.35 -16.78 -3.00
N ASP A 9 -20.08 -15.51 -2.71
CA ASP A 9 -20.72 -14.83 -1.59
C ASP A 9 -22.20 -14.67 -1.91
N SER A 10 -23.05 -15.26 -1.07
CA SER A 10 -24.49 -15.10 -1.18
C SER A 10 -24.85 -13.61 -1.04
N ILE A 11 -25.82 -13.12 -1.82
CA ILE A 11 -26.39 -11.77 -1.67
C ILE A 11 -26.80 -11.48 -0.21
N ARG A 12 -27.17 -12.53 0.53
CA ARG A 12 -27.46 -12.44 1.96
C ARG A 12 -26.21 -12.12 2.80
N SER A 13 -25.08 -12.77 2.55
CA SER A 13 -23.81 -12.48 3.21
C SER A 13 -23.35 -11.06 2.93
N ILE A 14 -23.52 -10.58 1.69
CA ILE A 14 -23.17 -9.20 1.30
C ILE A 14 -24.02 -8.17 2.06
N LYS A 15 -25.34 -8.39 2.18
CA LYS A 15 -26.23 -7.49 2.93
C LYS A 15 -25.96 -7.51 4.43
N GLU A 16 -25.67 -8.67 4.99
CA GLU A 16 -25.29 -8.78 6.41
C GLU A 16 -23.98 -8.05 6.69
N TYR A 17 -23.05 -8.10 5.74
CA TYR A 17 -21.81 -7.34 5.77
C TYR A 17 -22.02 -5.83 5.78
N GLN A 18 -22.84 -5.31 4.86
CA GLN A 18 -23.15 -3.89 4.80
C GLN A 18 -23.76 -3.39 6.11
N ARG A 19 -24.72 -4.14 6.68
CA ARG A 19 -25.33 -3.79 7.97
C ARG A 19 -24.31 -3.79 9.13
N LYS A 20 -23.37 -4.74 9.16
CA LYS A 20 -22.30 -4.77 10.16
C LYS A 20 -21.34 -3.60 10.00
N ALA A 21 -20.90 -3.30 8.78
CA ALA A 21 -20.02 -2.16 8.48
C ALA A 21 -20.66 -0.82 8.87
N GLU A 22 -21.95 -0.65 8.57
CA GLU A 22 -22.72 0.53 8.98
C GLU A 22 -22.85 0.65 10.51
N SER A 23 -22.95 -0.47 11.23
CA SER A 23 -22.95 -0.48 12.70
C SER A 23 -21.57 -0.29 13.34
N ALA A 24 -20.49 -0.56 12.59
CA ALA A 24 -19.10 -0.48 13.04
C ALA A 24 -18.47 0.92 12.89
N TYR A 25 -19.22 1.94 12.45
CA TYR A 25 -18.76 3.34 12.37
C TYR A 25 -18.35 3.98 13.73
N THR A 26 -18.39 3.23 14.82
CA THR A 26 -17.73 3.59 16.09
C THR A 26 -16.34 2.97 16.09
N TRP A 27 -15.38 3.61 15.43
CA TRP A 27 -13.97 3.20 15.49
C TRP A 27 -13.54 3.02 16.97
N PRO A 28 -12.97 1.88 17.37
CA PRO A 28 -12.26 1.82 18.64
C PRO A 28 -11.09 2.83 18.59
N GLN A 29 -10.94 3.61 19.65
CA GLN A 29 -9.82 4.55 19.75
C GLN A 29 -8.51 3.78 19.62
N PRO A 30 -7.56 4.24 18.78
CA PRO A 30 -6.25 3.59 18.71
C PRO A 30 -5.61 3.60 20.09
N ALA A 31 -5.18 2.42 20.54
CA ALA A 31 -4.41 2.29 21.77
C ALA A 31 -3.20 3.24 21.70
N GLN A 32 -2.96 3.96 22.79
CA GLN A 32 -1.91 4.98 22.84
C GLN A 32 -0.54 4.31 22.72
N VAL A 33 0.06 4.39 21.54
CA VAL A 33 1.43 3.91 21.30
C VAL A 33 2.40 4.90 21.95
N ASN A 34 3.07 4.47 23.02
CA ASN A 34 4.17 5.22 23.62
C ASN A 34 5.39 5.16 22.71
N VAL A 35 5.48 6.09 21.75
CA VAL A 35 6.65 6.22 20.89
C VAL A 35 7.77 6.88 21.69
N ILE A 36 8.84 6.12 21.98
CA ILE A 36 10.11 6.66 22.49
C ILE A 36 10.83 7.29 21.28
N GLU A 37 11.04 8.61 21.31
CA GLU A 37 11.74 9.34 20.25
C GLU A 37 13.15 8.77 20.01
N GLY A 38 13.48 8.50 18.74
CA GLY A 38 14.84 8.14 18.30
C GLY A 38 15.08 6.68 17.93
N VAL A 39 14.08 5.79 18.08
CA VAL A 39 14.19 4.40 17.65
C VAL A 39 13.36 4.20 16.37
N ASN A 40 14.01 3.74 15.30
CA ASN A 40 13.36 3.17 14.12
C ASN A 40 12.57 1.94 14.54
N HIS A 41 11.35 2.15 15.03
CA HIS A 41 10.46 1.03 15.29
C HIS A 41 9.96 0.52 13.94
N PRO A 42 10.22 -0.75 13.59
CA PRO A 42 9.59 -1.35 12.44
C PRO A 42 8.06 -1.25 12.62
N ILE A 43 7.36 -0.84 11.57
CA ILE A 43 5.90 -0.90 11.55
C ILE A 43 5.55 -2.38 11.45
N ILE A 44 5.13 -2.97 12.57
CA ILE A 44 4.75 -4.38 12.68
C ILE A 44 3.25 -4.43 12.89
N PHE A 45 2.57 -5.23 12.07
CA PHE A 45 1.16 -5.56 12.24
C PHE A 45 1.05 -6.95 12.87
N SER A 46 0.05 -7.13 13.73
CA SER A 46 -0.23 -8.35 14.46
C SER A 46 -1.68 -8.80 14.26
N ASP A 47 -1.97 -10.05 14.58
CA ASP A 47 -3.35 -10.57 14.52
C ASP A 47 -4.31 -9.78 15.44
N ALA A 48 -3.80 -9.13 16.49
CA ALA A 48 -4.60 -8.26 17.33
C ALA A 48 -5.13 -7.03 16.58
N ASP A 49 -4.43 -6.56 15.55
CA ASP A 49 -4.85 -5.45 14.68
C ASP A 49 -5.96 -5.87 13.69
N THR A 50 -6.22 -7.18 13.58
CA THR A 50 -7.33 -7.73 12.78
C THR A 50 -8.63 -7.84 13.58
N TRP A 51 -8.61 -7.51 14.88
CA TRP A 51 -9.77 -7.64 15.75
C TRP A 51 -10.92 -6.71 15.33
N GLY A 52 -12.04 -7.29 14.87
CA GLY A 52 -13.23 -6.56 14.41
C GLY A 52 -13.32 -6.38 12.89
N LEU A 53 -12.35 -6.90 12.14
CA LEU A 53 -12.38 -6.97 10.68
C LEU A 53 -13.13 -8.25 10.26
N ASP A 54 -14.44 -8.16 10.03
CA ASP A 54 -15.16 -9.21 9.30
C ASP A 54 -14.94 -8.92 7.78
N LEU A 55 -14.17 -9.77 7.08
CA LEU A 55 -14.05 -10.02 5.62
C LEU A 55 -12.59 -10.41 5.31
N PRO A 56 -12.32 -11.24 4.30
CA PRO A 56 -11.11 -11.03 3.53
C PRO A 56 -11.24 -9.66 2.86
N HIS A 57 -10.58 -8.64 3.40
CA HIS A 57 -10.52 -7.33 2.77
C HIS A 57 -9.84 -7.48 1.40
N ASN A 58 -10.64 -7.36 0.34
CA ASN A 58 -10.15 -7.40 -1.03
C ASN A 58 -9.80 -6.00 -1.57
N ASP A 59 -9.91 -4.98 -0.71
CA ASP A 59 -9.51 -3.62 -1.03
C ASP A 59 -7.99 -3.47 -0.91
N PRO A 60 -7.31 -2.94 -1.93
CA PRO A 60 -5.86 -2.75 -1.87
C PRO A 60 -5.47 -1.73 -0.79
N LEU A 61 -4.41 -2.03 -0.04
CA LEU A 61 -3.81 -1.06 0.88
C LEU A 61 -3.11 0.04 0.06
N VAL A 62 -3.61 1.28 0.17
CA VAL A 62 -3.03 2.45 -0.50
C VAL A 62 -2.64 3.49 0.53
N ILE A 63 -1.37 3.92 0.51
CA ILE A 63 -0.81 4.90 1.44
C ILE A 63 -0.39 6.19 0.71
N THR A 64 -0.16 7.25 1.50
CA THR A 64 0.48 8.48 1.04
C THR A 64 1.94 8.49 1.50
N LEU A 65 2.85 8.74 0.56
CA LEU A 65 4.28 8.92 0.83
C LEU A 65 4.74 10.29 0.32
N THR A 66 5.67 10.91 1.04
CA THR A 66 6.43 12.03 0.50
C THR A 66 7.65 11.44 -0.22
N ILE A 67 7.76 11.69 -1.53
CA ILE A 67 8.88 11.21 -2.36
C ILE A 67 9.57 12.43 -2.96
N GLY A 68 10.83 12.68 -2.58
CA GLY A 68 11.44 14.00 -2.79
C GLY A 68 10.63 15.08 -2.08
N ASP A 69 10.30 16.13 -2.80
CA ASP A 69 9.47 17.23 -2.30
C ASP A 69 7.98 17.06 -2.66
N CYS A 70 7.59 15.88 -3.16
CA CYS A 70 6.25 15.62 -3.69
C CYS A 70 5.45 14.66 -2.79
N ASN A 71 4.22 15.02 -2.44
CA ASN A 71 3.29 14.10 -1.78
C ASN A 71 2.56 13.21 -2.79
N VAL A 72 2.94 11.94 -2.84
CA VAL A 72 2.32 10.90 -3.67
C VAL A 72 1.24 10.19 -2.86
N ARG A 73 -0.02 10.51 -3.16
CA ARG A 73 -1.19 10.10 -2.33
C ARG A 73 -1.70 8.68 -2.56
N LYS A 74 -1.29 8.05 -3.67
CA LYS A 74 -1.80 6.73 -4.08
C LYS A 74 -0.65 5.77 -4.35
N VAL A 75 0.00 5.33 -3.27
CA VAL A 75 1.04 4.30 -3.33
C VAL A 75 0.41 2.97 -2.90
N LEU A 76 0.34 2.01 -3.81
CA LEU A 76 -0.13 0.66 -3.51
C LEU A 76 0.91 -0.08 -2.69
N VAL A 77 0.49 -0.72 -1.59
CA VAL A 77 1.31 -1.64 -0.81
C VAL A 77 1.01 -3.05 -1.29
N ASP A 78 1.98 -3.64 -1.99
CA ASP A 78 1.94 -5.03 -2.44
C ASP A 78 3.00 -5.83 -1.68
N ILE A 79 2.56 -6.61 -0.69
CA ILE A 79 3.44 -7.39 0.18
C ILE A 79 4.12 -8.55 -0.55
N ASP A 80 3.52 -9.02 -1.64
CA ASP A 80 4.02 -10.15 -2.43
C ASP A 80 4.89 -9.67 -3.61
N SER A 81 5.09 -8.36 -3.75
CA SER A 81 6.03 -7.80 -4.71
C SER A 81 7.46 -7.84 -4.18
N SER A 82 8.40 -8.24 -5.06
CA SER A 82 9.84 -8.19 -4.77
C SER A 82 10.50 -6.87 -5.20
N VAL A 83 9.75 -5.96 -5.83
CA VAL A 83 10.25 -4.71 -6.39
C VAL A 83 9.26 -3.56 -6.19
N ASP A 84 9.80 -2.36 -5.96
CA ASP A 84 9.02 -1.12 -5.97
C ASP A 84 8.95 -0.54 -7.38
N LEU A 85 7.75 -0.18 -7.84
CA LEU A 85 7.53 0.35 -9.18
C LEU A 85 6.93 1.75 -9.15
N ILE A 86 7.46 2.61 -9.99
CA ILE A 86 6.93 3.95 -10.25
C ILE A 86 6.83 4.18 -11.75
N TYR A 87 5.69 4.67 -12.21
CA TYR A 87 5.53 5.03 -13.62
C TYR A 87 6.43 6.21 -13.97
N LYS A 88 7.05 6.16 -15.15
CA LYS A 88 7.85 7.27 -15.69
C LYS A 88 7.08 8.58 -15.72
N GLU A 89 5.78 8.53 -16.04
CA GLU A 89 4.91 9.71 -16.02
C GLU A 89 4.74 10.31 -14.61
N THR A 90 4.75 9.48 -13.57
CA THR A 90 4.71 9.96 -12.18
C THR A 90 5.97 10.73 -11.85
N LEU A 91 7.15 10.25 -12.28
CA LEU A 91 8.41 10.99 -12.12
C LEU A 91 8.37 12.36 -12.82
N VAL A 92 7.82 12.42 -14.03
CA VAL A 92 7.64 13.68 -14.77
C VAL A 92 6.71 14.63 -14.01
N LYS A 93 5.58 14.14 -13.49
CA LYS A 93 4.63 14.94 -12.68
C LYS A 93 5.25 15.43 -11.37
N MET A 94 6.20 14.68 -10.81
CA MET A 94 6.98 15.08 -9.63
C MET A 94 8.13 16.04 -9.96
N GLY A 95 8.35 16.40 -11.24
CA GLY A 95 9.48 17.24 -11.65
C GLY A 95 10.84 16.53 -11.55
N VAL A 96 10.86 15.21 -11.38
CA VAL A 96 12.11 14.43 -11.32
C VAL A 96 12.65 14.24 -12.73
N SER A 97 13.89 14.67 -12.94
CA SER A 97 14.56 14.49 -14.23
C SER A 97 14.71 13.01 -14.57
N ILE A 98 14.16 12.61 -15.71
CA ILE A 98 14.30 11.23 -16.24
C ILE A 98 15.74 10.86 -16.58
N LEU A 99 16.66 11.84 -16.66
CA LEU A 99 18.08 11.61 -16.87
C LEU A 99 18.74 10.90 -15.68
N HIS A 100 18.12 10.95 -14.49
CA HIS A 100 18.59 10.22 -13.31
C HIS A 100 18.21 8.74 -13.32
N ILE A 101 17.43 8.29 -14.30
CA ILE A 101 17.12 6.87 -14.49
C ILE A 101 18.36 6.19 -15.03
N LYS A 102 18.91 5.26 -14.26
CA LYS A 102 20.01 4.40 -14.70
C LYS A 102 19.46 3.27 -15.55
N PRO A 103 19.94 3.08 -16.79
CA PRO A 103 19.54 1.95 -17.62
C PRO A 103 19.71 0.64 -16.85
N PHE A 104 18.68 -0.20 -16.91
CA PHE A 104 18.69 -1.53 -16.31
C PHE A 104 18.04 -2.50 -17.29
N GLU A 105 18.74 -3.57 -17.64
CA GLU A 105 18.31 -4.52 -18.67
C GLU A 105 17.70 -5.77 -18.05
N ARG A 106 16.67 -5.59 -17.22
CA ARG A 106 15.86 -6.70 -16.71
C ARG A 106 14.42 -6.55 -17.17
N ARG A 107 13.75 -7.69 -17.24
CA ARG A 107 12.32 -7.78 -17.50
C ARG A 107 11.61 -8.08 -16.20
N LEU A 108 10.53 -7.37 -15.96
CA LEU A 108 9.61 -7.65 -14.87
C LEU A 108 8.51 -8.55 -15.40
N THR A 109 8.32 -9.71 -14.77
CA THR A 109 7.27 -10.66 -15.14
C THR A 109 6.10 -10.50 -14.19
N ALA A 110 4.94 -10.16 -14.74
CA ALA A 110 3.69 -10.09 -14.01
C ALA A 110 3.10 -11.48 -13.78
N PHE A 111 2.10 -11.58 -12.91
CA PHE A 111 1.42 -12.83 -12.56
C PHE A 111 0.76 -13.53 -13.76
N ASP A 112 0.41 -12.79 -14.82
CA ASP A 112 -0.16 -13.32 -16.06
C ASP A 112 0.91 -13.80 -17.06
N ASN A 113 2.15 -13.98 -16.59
CA ASN A 113 3.34 -14.31 -17.39
C ASN A 113 3.69 -13.27 -18.46
N ARG A 114 3.10 -12.07 -18.44
CA ARG A 114 3.54 -10.98 -19.31
C ARG A 114 4.81 -10.37 -18.74
N SER A 115 5.80 -10.18 -19.60
CA SER A 115 7.05 -9.53 -19.23
C SER A 115 7.12 -8.12 -19.83
N ILE A 116 7.38 -7.12 -18.99
CA ILE A 116 7.58 -5.74 -19.40
C ILE A 116 9.06 -5.39 -19.26
N LYS A 117 9.63 -4.71 -20.26
CA LYS A 117 10.97 -4.13 -20.16
C LYS A 117 10.87 -2.84 -19.37
N GLU A 118 11.56 -2.77 -18.23
CA GLU A 118 11.61 -1.54 -17.45
C GLU A 118 12.49 -0.47 -18.13
N ALA A 119 12.21 0.80 -17.82
CA ALA A 119 13.01 1.90 -18.35
C ALA A 119 14.38 2.00 -17.68
N GLY A 120 14.49 1.52 -16.43
CA GLY A 120 15.69 1.59 -15.62
C GLY A 120 15.34 1.72 -14.14
N THR A 121 16.37 1.99 -13.33
CA THR A 121 16.24 2.18 -11.88
C THR A 121 16.56 3.62 -11.50
N ILE A 122 15.90 4.12 -10.45
CA ILE A 122 16.15 5.45 -9.89
C ILE A 122 16.16 5.36 -8.36
N LYS A 123 17.03 6.14 -7.72
CA LYS A 123 17.03 6.29 -6.25
C LYS A 123 16.25 7.55 -5.92
N LEU A 124 15.23 7.42 -5.07
CA LEU A 124 14.38 8.53 -4.62
C LEU A 124 14.41 8.57 -3.09
N PRO A 125 14.50 9.76 -2.47
CA PRO A 125 14.27 9.90 -1.04
C PRO A 125 12.78 9.73 -0.76
N ILE A 126 12.44 8.95 0.28
CA ILE A 126 11.07 8.65 0.67
C ILE A 126 10.92 8.94 2.16
N GLN A 127 9.82 9.60 2.54
CA GLN A 127 9.40 9.78 3.91
C GLN A 127 7.96 9.28 4.07
N ALA A 128 7.76 8.42 5.07
CA ALA A 128 6.45 7.96 5.50
C ALA A 128 6.12 8.61 6.85
N GLY A 129 5.00 9.33 6.92
CA GLY A 129 4.53 9.98 8.13
C GLY A 129 5.24 11.29 8.50
N SER A 130 4.46 12.22 9.06
CA SER A 130 4.93 13.24 9.99
C SER A 130 4.01 13.17 11.19
N VAL A 131 4.52 12.81 12.36
CA VAL A 131 3.70 12.77 13.57
C VAL A 131 3.51 14.20 14.05
N THR A 132 2.38 14.83 13.73
CA THR A 132 2.01 16.11 14.36
C THR A 132 1.26 15.79 15.65
N LYS A 133 1.97 15.74 16.77
CA LYS A 133 1.34 15.72 18.10
C LYS A 133 0.73 17.11 18.33
N ARG A 134 -0.59 17.25 18.19
CA ARG A 134 -1.29 18.44 18.69
C ARG A 134 -1.36 18.31 20.21
N SER A 135 -0.63 19.20 20.88
CA SER A 135 -0.70 19.46 22.33
C SER A 135 -2.06 19.97 22.74
#